data_AF-A0A9P4HW27-F1
#
_entry.id   AF-A0A9P4HW27-F1
#
_cell.length_a   1.000
_cell.length_b   1.000
_cell.length_c   1.000
_cell.angle_alpha   90.00
_cell.angle_beta   90.00
_cell.angle_gamma   90.00
#
_symmetry.space_group_name_H-M   'P 1'
#
loop_
_entity.id
_entity.type
_entity.pdbx_description
1 polymer ?
#
loop_
_entity_poly.entity_id
_entity_poly.type
_entity_poly.pdbx_seq_one_letter_code
_entity_poly.pdbx_strand_id
1 'polypeptide(L)'
;MPHHNSDCSSMRLLSLPNHINRAATGAKRAYYRKKRAFEKGRQPANTRIGNEKRIHLVRTRGGNRKFRALRLDSGNFSWGSEGVSRKVRVIVVAYHPSNNELVRTNTLTRSAVVQIDAAPFRQWYEAHYGASLGRRRQAKGTETEEVKKSKSVTEKQEARVKAQGKVEPALERQFEAGRLYAVVSSRPGQSGRCDGYILEGEELAFYQRAIRKHKLPKADVLLHSGDLTMKGLLHEYEDTLEMLGTIDAELKLVIAGNHDLSLDEQFYHGKSKDSSQINGPRMHLGQYQEDMPTKALAMWTGDRAKKAGVTYLQEGMHTFTLKNGAKFSVYASPYTPEFCNWAFAYEHNEDRFNPNGLVATDAVPIAVNPVPDFPDVDIMMTHGPPHKVLDRTDTNMDVGCPHLLRAAHRARPRLHCFGHIHEGWGAQRLKWDTQEGGTRSEASDLPVGSTQVTDVPIDSSKTTEEHSSYLDISNESAEPLAHGEETLMVNASIMTVRYKPTNAPWLIDMELPKNV
;
A
#
# COMPACT_ATOMS: atom_id res chain seq x y z
N MET A 1 12.06 -27.70 -68.11
CA MET A 1 12.55 -26.54 -67.33
C MET A 1 11.38 -25.90 -66.60
N PRO A 2 11.18 -26.19 -65.32
CA PRO A 2 10.51 -25.26 -64.43
C PRO A 2 11.38 -24.93 -63.21
N HIS A 3 11.52 -23.64 -62.92
CA HIS A 3 12.12 -23.14 -61.69
C HIS A 3 11.22 -23.51 -60.50
N HIS A 4 11.72 -24.38 -59.61
CA HIS A 4 11.17 -24.55 -58.28
C HIS A 4 11.69 -23.43 -57.37
N ASN A 5 10.82 -22.48 -57.03
CA ASN A 5 11.03 -21.57 -55.92
C ASN A 5 10.94 -22.35 -54.61
N SER A 6 12.10 -22.81 -54.11
CA SER A 6 12.25 -23.23 -52.73
C SER A 6 12.62 -22.01 -51.89
N ASP A 7 11.62 -21.23 -51.49
CA ASP A 7 11.77 -20.21 -50.45
C ASP A 7 11.91 -20.91 -49.09
N CYS A 8 13.12 -21.42 -48.84
CA CYS A 8 13.51 -21.95 -47.55
C CYS A 8 13.80 -20.76 -46.63
N SER A 9 12.77 -20.32 -45.93
CA SER A 9 12.77 -19.43 -44.75
C SER A 9 14.15 -19.31 -44.08
N SER A 10 14.92 -18.29 -44.44
CA SER A 10 16.23 -18.03 -43.85
C SER A 10 16.04 -17.55 -42.41
N MET A 11 16.11 -18.47 -41.44
CA MET A 11 16.24 -18.10 -40.03
C MET A 11 17.48 -17.21 -39.88
N ARG A 12 17.28 -15.91 -39.63
CA ARG A 12 18.37 -14.99 -39.26
C ARG A 12 19.08 -15.57 -38.04
N LEU A 13 20.28 -16.11 -38.25
CA LEU A 13 21.10 -16.64 -37.17
C LEU A 13 21.46 -15.50 -36.22
N LEU A 14 20.94 -15.60 -34.99
CA LEU A 14 21.36 -14.78 -33.86
C LEU A 14 22.88 -14.93 -33.69
N SER A 15 23.57 -13.80 -33.57
CA SER A 15 25.02 -13.77 -33.41
C SER A 15 25.35 -12.85 -32.26
N LEU A 16 26.33 -13.23 -31.44
CA LEU A 16 26.83 -12.47 -30.30
C LEU A 16 28.24 -11.86 -30.53
N PRO A 17 28.60 -11.23 -31.67
CA PRO A 17 29.90 -10.58 -31.80
C PRO A 17 29.86 -9.14 -31.31
N ASN A 18 30.88 -8.72 -30.58
CA ASN A 18 31.06 -7.32 -30.17
C ASN A 18 31.36 -6.37 -31.34
N HIS A 19 31.81 -6.87 -32.50
CA HIS A 19 32.21 -6.04 -33.63
C HIS A 19 31.04 -5.51 -34.47
N ILE A 20 29.81 -6.00 -34.23
CA ILE A 20 28.59 -5.48 -34.88
C ILE A 20 28.07 -4.24 -34.13
N ASN A 21 28.36 -4.14 -32.83
CA ASN A 21 28.00 -2.98 -32.02
C ASN A 21 28.95 -1.81 -32.30
N ARG A 22 28.47 -0.58 -32.07
CA ARG A 22 29.31 0.63 -32.13
C ARG A 22 30.44 0.54 -31.09
N ALA A 23 31.53 1.24 -31.36
CA ALA A 23 32.58 1.45 -30.36
C ALA A 23 32.06 2.33 -29.21
N ALA A 24 32.76 2.33 -28.07
CA ALA A 24 32.42 3.20 -26.93
C ALA A 24 32.40 4.68 -27.31
N THR A 25 33.22 5.09 -28.28
CA THR A 25 33.24 6.45 -28.86
C THR A 25 32.01 6.77 -29.73
N GLY A 26 31.10 5.83 -29.94
CA GLY A 26 29.97 5.95 -30.87
C GLY A 26 30.30 5.63 -32.33
N ALA A 27 31.58 5.42 -32.67
CA ALA A 27 32.01 5.11 -34.03
C ALA A 27 31.40 3.80 -34.54
N LYS A 28 30.93 3.80 -35.79
CA LYS A 28 30.47 2.59 -36.49
C LYS A 28 31.69 1.74 -36.85
N ARG A 29 31.70 0.48 -36.41
CA ARG A 29 32.79 -0.46 -36.73
C ARG A 29 32.63 -1.00 -38.15
N ALA A 30 33.75 -1.11 -38.87
CA ALA A 30 33.77 -1.73 -40.19
C ALA A 30 33.52 -3.24 -40.09
N TYR A 31 32.84 -3.79 -41.09
CA TYR A 31 32.60 -5.22 -41.18
C TYR A 31 33.86 -5.94 -41.70
N TYR A 32 34.67 -6.49 -40.81
CA TYR A 32 35.97 -7.08 -41.17
C TYR A 32 35.94 -8.60 -41.35
N ARG A 33 34.88 -9.30 -40.90
CA ARG A 33 34.75 -10.75 -41.08
C ARG A 33 33.30 -11.22 -41.12
N LYS A 34 33.07 -12.36 -41.76
CA LYS A 34 31.78 -13.09 -41.72
C LYS A 34 31.49 -13.65 -40.33
N LYS A 35 30.20 -13.81 -40.00
CA LYS A 35 29.73 -14.43 -38.74
C LYS A 35 30.34 -15.81 -38.55
N ARG A 36 30.86 -16.10 -37.34
CA ARG A 36 31.48 -17.40 -37.03
C ARG A 36 30.57 -18.28 -36.17
N ALA A 37 30.63 -19.59 -36.40
CA ALA A 37 29.78 -20.56 -35.70
C ALA A 37 30.00 -20.58 -34.17
N PHE A 38 31.17 -20.17 -33.67
CA PHE A 38 31.43 -20.06 -32.23
C PHE A 38 30.80 -18.82 -31.58
N GLU A 39 30.36 -17.83 -32.37
CA GLU A 39 29.65 -16.63 -31.91
C GLU A 39 28.13 -16.78 -32.03
N LYS A 40 27.62 -17.98 -32.34
CA LYS A 40 26.19 -18.19 -32.58
C LYS A 40 25.38 -18.05 -31.29
N GLY A 41 24.35 -17.22 -31.34
CA GLY A 41 23.24 -17.22 -30.38
C GLY A 41 22.18 -18.24 -30.78
N ARG A 42 21.29 -18.57 -29.83
CA ARG A 42 20.08 -19.36 -30.09
C ARG A 42 18.90 -18.63 -29.47
N GLN A 43 17.70 -18.86 -30.00
CA GLN A 43 16.47 -18.35 -29.40
C GLN A 43 16.33 -18.82 -27.94
N PRO A 44 15.69 -18.00 -27.08
CA PRO A 44 15.40 -18.36 -25.70
C PRO A 44 14.43 -19.54 -25.63
N ALA A 45 14.36 -20.16 -24.45
CA ALA A 45 13.48 -21.31 -24.23
C ALA A 45 12.04 -20.90 -23.92
N ASN A 46 11.85 -19.77 -23.21
CA ASN A 46 10.57 -19.31 -22.67
C ASN A 46 9.77 -20.45 -22.01
N THR A 47 10.46 -21.19 -21.12
CA THR A 47 9.91 -22.35 -20.41
C THR A 47 8.63 -21.95 -19.69
N ARG A 48 7.53 -22.67 -19.88
CA ARG A 48 6.27 -22.41 -19.18
C ARG A 48 5.95 -23.49 -18.15
N ILE A 49 5.07 -23.17 -17.22
CA ILE A 49 4.44 -24.16 -16.37
C ILE A 49 3.47 -25.00 -17.24
N GLY A 50 3.52 -26.32 -17.14
CA GLY A 50 2.59 -27.19 -17.85
C GLY A 50 2.70 -28.66 -17.45
N ASN A 51 1.57 -29.38 -17.49
CA ASN A 51 1.44 -30.75 -16.99
C ASN A 51 2.36 -31.75 -17.71
N GLU A 52 2.58 -31.55 -19.02
CA GLU A 52 3.47 -32.40 -19.80
C GLU A 52 4.89 -31.85 -19.79
N LYS A 53 5.79 -32.57 -19.13
CA LYS A 53 7.22 -32.26 -19.13
C LYS A 53 7.80 -32.37 -20.54
N ARG A 54 8.17 -31.24 -21.14
CA ARG A 54 8.75 -31.18 -22.49
C ARG A 54 10.14 -30.56 -22.45
N ILE A 55 11.16 -31.36 -22.74
CA ILE A 55 12.57 -30.94 -22.78
C ILE A 55 13.17 -31.33 -24.13
N HIS A 56 13.78 -30.38 -24.81
CA HIS A 56 14.50 -30.60 -26.06
C HIS A 56 16.00 -30.65 -25.83
N LEU A 57 16.65 -31.65 -26.41
CA LEU A 57 18.09 -31.81 -26.33
C LEU A 57 18.76 -30.98 -27.43
N VAL A 58 19.69 -30.11 -27.05
CA VAL A 58 20.40 -29.22 -27.96
C VAL A 58 21.88 -29.56 -27.94
N ARG A 59 22.41 -30.01 -29.09
CA ARG A 59 23.87 -30.18 -29.26
C ARG A 59 24.56 -28.81 -29.27
N THR A 60 25.64 -28.70 -28.51
CA THR A 60 26.46 -27.51 -28.36
C THR A 60 27.91 -27.79 -28.77
N ARG A 61 28.79 -26.80 -28.61
CA ARG A 61 30.18 -26.90 -29.06
C ARG A 61 30.91 -28.03 -28.33
N GLY A 62 31.78 -28.75 -29.05
CA GLY A 62 32.56 -29.85 -28.49
C GLY A 62 31.76 -31.14 -28.25
N GLY A 63 30.59 -31.31 -28.89
CA GLY A 63 29.76 -32.51 -28.71
C GLY A 63 28.88 -32.49 -27.45
N ASN A 64 29.03 -31.49 -26.59
CA ASN A 64 28.27 -31.32 -25.35
C ASN A 64 26.77 -31.12 -25.59
N ARG A 65 25.95 -31.46 -24.59
CA ARG A 65 24.49 -31.39 -24.64
C ARG A 65 23.97 -30.35 -23.66
N LYS A 66 22.95 -29.58 -24.06
CA LYS A 66 22.14 -28.74 -23.18
C LYS A 66 20.69 -29.19 -23.24
N PHE A 67 19.98 -29.07 -22.12
CA PHE A 67 18.59 -29.49 -21.99
C PHE A 67 17.73 -28.23 -21.95
N ARG A 68 16.99 -28.00 -23.03
CA ARG A 68 16.12 -26.85 -23.16
C ARG A 68 14.71 -27.25 -22.74
N ALA A 69 14.34 -26.91 -21.51
CA ALA A 69 12.97 -27.07 -21.07
C ALA A 69 12.05 -26.10 -21.83
N LEU A 70 10.90 -26.59 -22.28
CA LEU A 70 9.82 -25.81 -22.87
C LEU A 70 8.60 -25.79 -21.93
N ARG A 71 8.34 -26.92 -21.26
CA ARG A 71 7.31 -27.07 -20.24
C ARG A 71 7.82 -27.89 -19.07
N LEU A 72 7.60 -27.42 -17.85
CA LEU A 72 7.89 -28.11 -16.59
C LEU A 72 6.71 -27.94 -15.64
N ASP A 73 6.40 -28.97 -14.85
CA ASP A 73 5.34 -28.99 -13.84
C ASP A 73 5.89 -28.96 -12.41
N SER A 74 7.12 -29.42 -12.24
CA SER A 74 7.72 -29.73 -10.94
C SER A 74 9.22 -29.43 -10.91
N GLY A 75 9.73 -29.25 -9.71
CA GLY A 75 11.13 -28.92 -9.46
C GLY A 75 11.59 -29.41 -8.10
N ASN A 76 12.91 -29.50 -7.88
CA ASN A 76 13.45 -29.80 -6.58
C ASN A 76 13.75 -28.50 -5.82
N PHE A 77 13.04 -28.27 -4.72
CA PHE A 77 13.22 -27.08 -3.90
C PHE A 77 13.79 -27.45 -2.54
N SER A 78 14.67 -26.59 -2.01
CA SER A 78 15.29 -26.77 -0.69
C SER A 78 14.68 -25.83 0.35
N TRP A 79 14.40 -26.35 1.54
CA TRP A 79 14.14 -25.57 2.74
C TRP A 79 15.47 -25.34 3.45
N GLY A 80 15.95 -24.09 3.46
CA GLY A 80 17.31 -23.74 3.88
C GLY A 80 17.56 -23.99 5.36
N SER A 81 16.69 -23.45 6.22
CA SER A 81 16.77 -23.61 7.68
C SER A 81 16.75 -25.08 8.13
N GLU A 82 15.94 -25.91 7.48
CA GLU A 82 15.73 -27.32 7.82
C GLU A 82 16.68 -28.30 7.10
N GLY A 83 17.48 -27.82 6.15
CA GLY A 83 18.44 -28.66 5.41
C GLY A 83 17.80 -29.77 4.56
N VAL A 84 16.52 -29.65 4.20
CA VAL A 84 15.77 -30.67 3.44
C VAL A 84 15.45 -30.19 2.03
N SER A 85 15.43 -31.11 1.06
CA SER A 85 14.95 -30.83 -0.30
C SER A 85 13.86 -31.80 -0.71
N ARG A 86 12.84 -31.29 -1.40
CA ARG A 86 11.72 -32.09 -1.90
C ARG A 86 11.36 -31.70 -3.33
N LYS A 87 10.97 -32.71 -4.11
CA LYS A 87 10.32 -32.49 -5.39
C LYS A 87 8.90 -32.00 -5.12
N VAL A 88 8.58 -30.82 -5.60
CA VAL A 88 7.28 -30.17 -5.44
C VAL A 88 6.75 -29.69 -6.78
N ARG A 89 5.43 -29.53 -6.86
CA ARG A 89 4.78 -28.92 -8.01
C ARG A 89 4.96 -27.41 -7.97
N VAL A 90 5.27 -26.81 -9.13
CA VAL A 90 5.29 -25.36 -9.30
C VAL A 90 3.91 -24.92 -9.78
N ILE A 91 3.28 -23.99 -9.05
CA ILE A 91 1.89 -23.60 -9.27
C ILE A 91 1.82 -22.41 -10.22
N VAL A 92 2.47 -21.30 -9.85
CA VAL A 92 2.40 -20.02 -10.55
C VAL A 92 3.68 -19.21 -10.35
N VAL A 93 4.02 -18.35 -11.30
CA VAL A 93 5.06 -17.32 -11.13
C VAL A 93 4.40 -16.11 -10.47
N ALA A 94 4.82 -15.76 -9.26
CA ALA A 94 4.24 -14.67 -8.48
C ALA A 94 4.95 -13.33 -8.71
N TYR A 95 6.26 -13.35 -8.94
CA TYR A 95 7.06 -12.15 -9.16
C TYR A 95 8.29 -12.45 -10.01
N HIS A 96 8.73 -11.46 -10.79
CA HIS A 96 9.97 -11.57 -11.56
C HIS A 96 10.70 -10.22 -11.60
N PRO A 97 11.94 -10.12 -11.08
CA PRO A 97 12.63 -8.83 -10.93
C PRO A 97 12.98 -8.15 -12.26
N SER A 98 13.15 -8.91 -13.35
CA SER A 98 13.56 -8.34 -14.64
C SER A 98 12.43 -7.86 -15.55
N ASN A 99 11.25 -8.48 -15.51
CA ASN A 99 10.17 -8.19 -16.45
C ASN A 99 8.83 -8.79 -15.98
N ASN A 100 7.81 -7.93 -15.86
CA ASN A 100 6.46 -8.31 -15.41
C ASN A 100 5.71 -9.21 -16.42
N GLU A 101 6.04 -9.16 -17.71
CA GLU A 101 5.44 -10.04 -18.72
C GLU A 101 5.75 -11.52 -18.47
N LEU A 102 6.88 -11.82 -17.80
CA LEU A 102 7.25 -13.18 -17.42
C LEU A 102 6.35 -13.72 -16.31
N VAL A 103 5.85 -12.84 -15.43
CA VAL A 103 4.85 -13.15 -14.41
C VAL A 103 3.52 -13.46 -15.10
N ARG A 104 3.04 -12.54 -15.95
CA ARG A 104 1.76 -12.67 -16.68
C ARG A 104 1.68 -13.95 -17.52
N THR A 105 2.80 -14.37 -18.12
CA THR A 105 2.87 -15.55 -18.99
C THR A 105 3.27 -16.83 -18.26
N ASN A 106 3.48 -16.80 -16.94
CA ASN A 106 3.99 -17.93 -16.14
C ASN A 106 5.26 -18.56 -16.73
N THR A 107 6.22 -17.70 -17.10
CA THR A 107 7.49 -18.11 -17.68
C THR A 107 8.53 -18.38 -16.60
N LEU A 108 9.11 -19.58 -16.60
CA LEU A 108 10.11 -20.06 -15.65
C LEU A 108 11.54 -19.71 -16.10
N THR A 109 12.17 -18.83 -15.33
CA THR A 109 13.54 -18.35 -15.49
C THR A 109 14.24 -18.32 -14.13
N ARG A 110 15.57 -18.18 -14.14
CA ARG A 110 16.32 -17.96 -12.89
C ARG A 110 15.84 -16.67 -12.23
N SER A 111 15.78 -16.66 -10.89
CA SER A 111 15.31 -15.54 -10.07
C SER A 111 13.82 -15.24 -10.18
N ALA A 112 13.04 -16.10 -10.86
CA ALA A 112 11.59 -16.06 -10.75
C ALA A 112 11.16 -16.47 -9.34
N VAL A 113 10.30 -15.68 -8.70
CA VAL A 113 9.63 -16.04 -7.46
C VAL A 113 8.35 -16.78 -7.84
N VAL A 114 8.22 -18.01 -7.35
CA VAL A 114 7.13 -18.92 -7.67
C VAL A 114 6.39 -19.34 -6.40
N GLN A 115 5.11 -19.69 -6.55
CA GLN A 115 4.41 -20.44 -5.52
C GLN A 115 4.56 -21.94 -5.80
N ILE A 116 4.96 -22.70 -4.79
CA ILE A 116 5.12 -24.15 -4.83
C ILE A 116 4.18 -24.82 -3.84
N ASP A 117 3.87 -26.10 -4.09
CA ASP A 117 3.08 -26.93 -3.17
C ASP A 117 3.81 -27.16 -1.83
N ALA A 118 3.14 -26.87 -0.72
CA ALA A 118 3.67 -27.04 0.62
C ALA A 118 3.56 -28.49 1.14
N ALA A 119 2.71 -29.34 0.55
CA ALA A 119 2.37 -30.65 1.10
C ALA A 119 3.57 -31.56 1.35
N PRO A 120 4.56 -31.69 0.42
CA PRO A 120 5.73 -32.54 0.66
C PRO A 120 6.63 -32.07 1.82
N PHE A 121 6.68 -30.76 2.07
CA PHE A 121 7.43 -30.21 3.21
C PHE A 121 6.65 -30.37 4.51
N ARG A 122 5.33 -30.19 4.49
CA ARG A 122 4.46 -30.43 5.67
C ARG A 122 4.53 -31.88 6.12
N GLN A 123 4.39 -32.83 5.20
CA GLN A 123 4.50 -34.27 5.49
C GLN A 123 5.86 -34.63 6.09
N TRP A 124 6.94 -34.04 5.57
CA TRP A 124 8.27 -34.23 6.13
C TRP A 124 8.38 -33.66 7.54
N TYR A 125 7.87 -32.45 7.77
CA TYR A 125 7.90 -31.78 9.07
C TYR A 125 7.15 -32.60 10.14
N GLU A 126 5.95 -33.06 9.82
CA GLU A 126 5.13 -33.92 10.70
C GLU A 126 5.82 -35.25 11.02
N ALA A 127 6.48 -35.86 10.04
CA ALA A 127 7.26 -37.09 10.26
C ALA A 127 8.55 -36.84 11.07
N HIS A 128 9.22 -35.71 10.85
CA HIS A 128 10.52 -35.41 11.45
C HIS A 128 10.41 -34.94 12.91
N TYR A 129 9.45 -34.06 13.17
CA TYR A 129 9.24 -33.39 14.46
C TYR A 129 8.04 -33.94 15.24
N GLY A 130 7.13 -34.68 14.61
CA GLY A 130 5.92 -35.18 15.29
C GLY A 130 4.87 -34.11 15.58
N ALA A 131 5.09 -32.87 15.14
CA ALA A 131 4.18 -31.74 15.31
C ALA A 131 3.51 -31.35 13.98
N SER A 132 2.23 -30.95 14.05
CA SER A 132 1.49 -30.46 12.88
C SER A 132 1.87 -29.03 12.53
N LEU A 133 2.06 -28.72 11.25
CA LEU A 133 2.37 -27.39 10.75
C LEU A 133 1.25 -26.87 9.84
N GLY A 134 0.60 -25.78 10.24
CA GLY A 134 -0.39 -25.06 9.42
C GLY A 134 -1.77 -25.73 9.30
N ARG A 135 -2.29 -26.40 10.33
CA ARG A 135 -3.71 -26.82 10.37
C ARG A 135 -4.58 -25.67 10.87
N ARG A 136 -5.53 -25.23 10.04
CA ARG A 136 -6.53 -24.20 10.38
C ARG A 136 -7.33 -24.66 11.61
N ARG A 137 -7.49 -23.79 12.62
CA ARG A 137 -8.17 -24.08 13.92
C ARG A 137 -9.56 -24.74 13.79
N GLN A 138 -10.27 -24.58 12.67
CA GLN A 138 -11.59 -25.19 12.41
C GLN A 138 -11.54 -26.67 11.94
N ALA A 139 -10.40 -27.17 11.46
CA ALA A 139 -10.26 -28.57 10.98
C ALA A 139 -9.80 -29.54 12.09
N LYS A 140 -10.07 -29.20 13.36
CA LYS A 140 -9.76 -30.06 14.51
C LYS A 140 -10.69 -31.30 14.61
N GLY A 141 -11.71 -31.39 13.76
CA GLY A 141 -12.73 -32.46 13.76
C GLY A 141 -12.42 -33.69 12.90
N THR A 142 -11.37 -33.69 12.08
CA THR A 142 -10.88 -34.93 11.45
C THR A 142 -9.88 -35.59 12.38
N GLU A 143 -10.36 -36.60 13.12
CA GLU A 143 -9.57 -37.54 13.91
C GLU A 143 -8.32 -37.92 13.13
N THR A 144 -7.17 -37.49 13.64
CA THR A 144 -5.89 -38.01 13.15
C THR A 144 -5.69 -39.26 13.98
N GLU A 145 -5.82 -40.44 13.37
CA GLU A 145 -5.50 -41.71 14.04
C GLU A 145 -4.16 -41.54 14.78
N GLU A 146 -4.19 -41.59 16.12
CA GLU A 146 -2.99 -41.57 16.93
C GLU A 146 -2.24 -42.88 16.69
N VAL A 147 -1.37 -42.88 15.67
CA VAL A 147 -0.49 -44.00 15.41
C VAL A 147 0.42 -44.15 16.63
N LYS A 148 0.28 -45.27 17.36
CA LYS A 148 1.14 -45.61 18.51
C LYS A 148 2.60 -45.64 18.06
N LYS A 149 3.37 -44.61 18.42
CA LYS A 149 4.82 -44.52 18.16
C LYS A 149 5.60 -45.18 19.29
N SER A 150 6.78 -45.69 18.99
CA SER A 150 7.69 -46.23 20.02
C SER A 150 8.26 -45.09 20.87
N LYS A 151 8.56 -45.37 22.15
CA LYS A 151 9.12 -44.39 23.10
C LYS A 151 10.41 -43.73 22.59
N SER A 152 11.27 -44.48 21.89
CA SER A 152 12.50 -43.94 21.31
C SER A 152 12.23 -42.92 20.20
N VAL A 153 11.13 -43.06 19.45
CA VAL A 153 10.76 -42.11 18.39
C VAL A 153 10.22 -40.83 18.99
N THR A 154 9.38 -40.91 20.02
CA THR A 154 8.84 -39.73 20.71
C THR A 154 9.95 -38.91 21.38
N GLU A 155 10.87 -39.56 22.11
CA GLU A 155 12.02 -38.88 22.74
C GLU A 155 12.90 -38.15 21.70
N LYS A 156 13.16 -38.79 20.55
CA LYS A 156 13.92 -38.16 19.45
C LYS A 156 13.18 -36.98 18.82
N GLN A 157 11.86 -37.08 18.68
CA GLN A 157 11.03 -36.00 18.11
C GLN A 157 10.99 -34.80 19.06
N GLU A 158 10.78 -35.01 20.36
CA GLU A 158 10.78 -33.97 21.38
C GLU A 158 12.14 -33.25 21.47
N ALA A 159 13.23 -34.01 21.44
CA ALA A 159 14.59 -33.44 21.43
C ALA A 159 14.83 -32.53 20.21
N ARG A 160 14.34 -32.91 19.03
CA ARG A 160 14.44 -32.11 17.80
C ARG A 160 13.57 -30.87 17.83
N VAL A 161 12.34 -30.98 18.30
CA VAL A 161 11.42 -29.84 18.43
C VAL A 161 12.05 -28.78 19.33
N LYS A 162 12.62 -29.19 20.47
CA LYS A 162 13.30 -28.28 21.40
C LYS A 162 14.52 -27.60 20.77
N ALA A 163 15.24 -28.27 19.88
CA ALA A 163 16.44 -27.75 19.24
C ALA A 163 16.14 -26.80 18.07
N GLN A 164 15.24 -27.19 17.16
CA GLN A 164 15.05 -26.52 15.85
C GLN A 164 13.59 -26.44 15.37
N GLY A 165 12.62 -27.01 16.08
CA GLY A 165 11.22 -27.09 15.60
C GLY A 165 10.42 -25.80 15.66
N LYS A 166 11.05 -24.62 15.73
CA LYS A 166 10.34 -23.33 15.72
C LYS A 166 10.43 -22.72 14.32
N VAL A 167 9.31 -22.74 13.61
CA VAL A 167 9.17 -22.13 12.28
C VAL A 167 8.81 -20.64 12.40
N GLU A 168 9.31 -19.82 11.48
CA GLU A 168 8.96 -18.40 11.41
C GLU A 168 7.45 -18.19 11.17
N PRO A 169 6.77 -17.27 11.87
CA PRO A 169 5.33 -17.05 11.73
C PRO A 169 4.87 -16.73 10.31
N ALA A 170 5.70 -16.04 9.51
CA ALA A 170 5.39 -15.71 8.12
C ALA A 170 5.38 -16.94 7.21
N LEU A 171 6.19 -17.96 7.53
CA LEU A 171 6.25 -19.22 6.81
C LEU A 171 5.14 -20.17 7.29
N GLU A 172 4.82 -20.18 8.59
CA GLU A 172 3.69 -20.95 9.15
C GLU A 172 2.35 -20.61 8.46
N ARG A 173 2.07 -19.31 8.27
CA ARG A 173 0.88 -18.84 7.52
C ARG A 173 0.84 -19.34 6.08
N GLN A 174 2.00 -19.53 5.43
CA GLN A 174 2.06 -20.08 4.08
C GLN A 174 1.77 -21.58 4.06
N PHE A 175 2.22 -22.30 5.09
CA PHE A 175 1.82 -23.70 5.29
C PHE A 175 0.31 -23.85 5.52
N GLU A 176 -0.35 -22.91 6.21
CA GLU A 176 -1.82 -22.87 6.32
C GLU A 176 -2.51 -22.70 4.96
N ALA A 177 -1.96 -21.84 4.11
CA ALA A 177 -2.46 -21.62 2.74
C ALA A 177 -2.15 -22.78 1.78
N GLY A 178 -1.27 -23.70 2.18
CA GLY A 178 -0.82 -24.82 1.34
C GLY A 178 0.12 -24.44 0.20
N ARG A 179 0.65 -23.22 0.18
CA ARG A 179 1.54 -22.71 -0.87
C ARG A 179 2.69 -21.96 -0.26
N LEU A 180 3.92 -22.30 -0.64
CA LEU A 180 5.13 -21.61 -0.20
C LEU A 180 5.69 -20.75 -1.32
N TYR A 181 6.22 -19.58 -0.98
CA TYR A 181 7.03 -18.78 -1.90
C TYR A 181 8.45 -19.34 -1.99
N ALA A 182 8.95 -19.47 -3.21
CA ALA A 182 10.28 -19.99 -3.48
C ALA A 182 10.93 -19.27 -4.67
N VAL A 183 12.25 -19.22 -4.70
CA VAL A 183 13.03 -18.63 -5.81
C VAL A 183 13.61 -19.75 -6.67
N VAL A 184 13.46 -19.63 -7.98
CA VAL A 184 14.12 -20.52 -8.95
C VAL A 184 15.60 -20.16 -9.06
N SER A 185 16.48 -21.01 -8.54
CA SER A 185 17.93 -20.79 -8.55
C SER A 185 18.61 -21.36 -9.80
N SER A 186 18.00 -22.38 -10.40
CA SER A 186 18.45 -23.05 -11.62
C SER A 186 18.16 -22.24 -12.89
N ARG A 187 18.64 -22.73 -14.05
CA ARG A 187 18.40 -22.11 -15.37
C ARG A 187 17.65 -23.11 -16.27
N PRO A 188 16.30 -23.13 -16.26
CA PRO A 188 15.51 -24.13 -16.98
C PRO A 188 15.84 -24.30 -18.47
N GLY A 189 16.11 -23.19 -19.18
CA GLY A 189 16.48 -23.22 -20.59
C GLY A 189 17.89 -23.76 -20.90
N GLN A 190 18.71 -24.05 -19.87
CA GLN A 190 20.07 -24.58 -19.99
C GLN A 190 20.18 -26.01 -19.45
N SER A 191 19.66 -26.25 -18.24
CA SER A 191 19.76 -27.52 -17.53
C SER A 191 18.53 -28.41 -17.66
N GLY A 192 17.40 -27.87 -18.13
CA GLY A 192 16.14 -28.59 -18.21
C GLY A 192 15.45 -28.81 -16.86
N ARG A 193 15.90 -28.11 -15.81
CA ARG A 193 15.39 -28.24 -14.43
C ARG A 193 14.91 -26.90 -13.88
N CYS A 194 13.92 -26.95 -13.00
CA CYS A 194 13.35 -25.80 -12.29
C CYS A 194 13.56 -25.98 -10.79
N ASP A 195 14.82 -26.06 -10.38
CA ASP A 195 15.24 -26.21 -8.99
C ASP A 195 15.41 -24.84 -8.33
N GLY A 196 15.23 -24.79 -7.00
CA GLY A 196 15.16 -23.53 -6.24
C GLY A 196 15.25 -23.72 -4.72
N TYR A 197 14.96 -22.66 -3.97
CA TYR A 197 14.90 -22.67 -2.51
C TYR A 197 13.69 -21.88 -2.00
N ILE A 198 13.16 -22.26 -0.84
CA ILE A 198 12.06 -21.56 -0.16
C ILE A 198 12.56 -20.23 0.38
N LEU A 199 11.74 -19.18 0.27
CA LEU A 199 12.03 -17.86 0.82
C LEU A 199 11.80 -17.84 2.34
N GLU A 200 12.77 -17.30 3.08
CA GLU A 200 12.76 -17.19 4.54
C GLU A 200 13.26 -15.79 4.98
N GLY A 201 12.90 -15.36 6.20
CA GLY A 201 13.44 -14.15 6.83
C GLY A 201 13.29 -12.86 6.01
N GLU A 202 14.34 -12.05 5.95
CA GLU A 202 14.33 -10.75 5.28
C GLU A 202 14.04 -10.85 3.77
N GLU A 203 14.50 -11.91 3.11
CA GLU A 203 14.26 -12.11 1.68
C GLU A 203 12.78 -12.39 1.42
N LEU A 204 12.15 -13.22 2.27
CA LEU A 204 10.71 -13.45 2.22
C LEU A 204 9.94 -12.14 2.45
N ALA A 205 10.32 -11.38 3.46
CA ALA A 205 9.68 -10.09 3.77
C ALA A 205 9.80 -9.11 2.60
N PHE A 206 10.97 -9.03 1.96
CA PHE A 206 11.19 -8.19 0.78
C PHE A 206 10.26 -8.57 -0.38
N TYR A 207 10.22 -9.85 -0.77
CA TYR A 207 9.37 -10.27 -1.88
C TYR A 207 7.88 -10.22 -1.54
N GLN A 208 7.48 -10.46 -0.29
CA GLN A 208 6.10 -10.26 0.13
C GLN A 208 5.68 -8.80 -0.02
N ARG A 209 6.53 -7.84 0.35
CA ARG A 209 6.28 -6.41 0.10
C ARG A 209 6.21 -6.12 -1.40
N ALA A 210 7.15 -6.64 -2.19
CA ALA A 210 7.19 -6.42 -3.63
C ALA A 210 5.96 -7.01 -4.37
N ILE A 211 5.47 -8.18 -3.94
CA ILE A 211 4.27 -8.83 -4.47
C ILE A 211 3.01 -8.07 -4.02
N ARG A 212 2.96 -7.63 -2.76
CA ARG A 212 1.85 -6.83 -2.22
C ARG A 212 1.83 -5.39 -2.69
N LYS A 213 2.91 -4.92 -3.34
CA LYS A 213 2.97 -3.62 -4.02
C LYS A 213 2.10 -3.67 -5.28
N HIS A 214 0.82 -4.02 -5.12
CA HIS A 214 -0.21 -3.58 -6.04
C HIS A 214 -0.26 -2.07 -5.90
N LYS A 215 -0.01 -1.39 -7.01
CA LYS A 215 -0.10 0.06 -7.06
C LYS A 215 -1.52 0.41 -6.66
N LEU A 216 -1.66 1.34 -5.72
CA LEU A 216 -2.95 1.98 -5.51
C LEU A 216 -3.50 2.46 -6.85
N PRO A 217 -4.84 2.48 -7.02
CA PRO A 217 -5.44 2.94 -8.25
C PRO A 217 -4.90 4.32 -8.63
N LYS A 218 -4.81 4.56 -9.94
CA LYS A 218 -4.44 5.87 -10.44
C LYS A 218 -5.52 6.87 -10.03
N ALA A 219 -5.11 8.06 -9.61
CA ALA A 219 -6.01 9.17 -9.33
C ALA A 219 -5.44 10.46 -9.92
N ASP A 220 -6.26 11.50 -10.06
CA ASP A 220 -5.75 12.83 -10.41
C ASP A 220 -5.17 13.54 -9.17
N VAL A 221 -5.87 13.42 -8.03
CA VAL A 221 -5.47 14.01 -6.75
C VAL A 221 -5.47 12.94 -5.66
N LEU A 222 -4.40 12.90 -4.87
CA LEU A 222 -4.32 12.12 -3.62
C LEU A 222 -4.40 13.06 -2.42
N LEU A 223 -5.22 12.71 -1.43
CA LEU A 223 -5.31 13.43 -0.15
C LEU A 223 -4.83 12.51 0.99
N HIS A 224 -3.92 12.99 1.83
CA HIS A 224 -3.51 12.32 3.07
C HIS A 224 -3.73 13.22 4.30
N SER A 225 -4.80 12.95 5.05
CA SER A 225 -5.33 13.84 6.10
C SER A 225 -4.61 13.72 7.46
N GLY A 226 -3.28 13.83 7.47
CA GLY A 226 -2.48 13.80 8.70
C GLY A 226 -1.93 12.42 9.04
N ASP A 227 -1.28 12.33 10.20
CA ASP A 227 -0.55 11.14 10.70
C ASP A 227 0.40 10.57 9.65
N LEU A 228 1.28 11.43 9.16
CA LEU A 228 2.32 11.04 8.21
C LEU A 228 3.36 10.12 8.88
N THR A 229 3.41 10.10 10.21
CA THR A 229 4.40 9.38 11.01
C THR A 229 3.78 8.83 12.30
N MET A 230 4.59 8.11 13.09
CA MET A 230 4.18 7.70 14.44
C MET A 230 4.58 8.72 15.49
N LYS A 231 5.71 9.42 15.30
CA LYS A 231 6.22 10.39 16.28
C LYS A 231 6.83 11.64 15.63
N GLY A 232 6.82 11.80 14.32
CA GLY A 232 7.45 12.92 13.65
C GLY A 232 8.98 12.81 13.59
N LEU A 233 9.54 11.61 13.47
CA LEU A 233 10.97 11.43 13.24
C LEU A 233 11.30 11.54 11.74
N LEU A 234 12.47 12.07 11.40
CA LEU A 234 12.84 12.33 10.00
C LEU A 234 12.81 11.08 9.12
N HIS A 235 13.31 9.95 9.61
CA HIS A 235 13.28 8.70 8.84
C HIS A 235 11.85 8.18 8.58
N GLU A 236 10.91 8.43 9.50
CA GLU A 236 9.50 8.08 9.32
C GLU A 236 8.89 8.93 8.19
N TYR A 237 9.18 10.24 8.16
CA TYR A 237 8.77 11.07 7.03
C TYR A 237 9.39 10.58 5.72
N GLU A 238 10.66 10.16 5.72
CA GLU A 238 11.32 9.66 4.50
C GLU A 238 10.64 8.43 3.93
N ASP A 239 10.27 7.48 4.79
CA ASP A 239 9.51 6.29 4.43
C ASP A 239 8.13 6.66 3.86
N THR A 240 7.43 7.60 4.50
CA THR A 240 6.13 8.09 4.02
C THR A 240 6.24 8.81 2.68
N LEU A 241 7.25 9.66 2.50
CA LEU A 241 7.47 10.36 1.23
C LEU A 241 7.84 9.38 0.11
N GLU A 242 8.63 8.34 0.40
CA GLU A 242 8.91 7.29 -0.57
C GLU A 242 7.63 6.54 -0.95
N MET A 243 6.81 6.16 0.03
CA MET A 243 5.52 5.51 -0.20
C MET A 243 4.61 6.36 -1.10
N LEU A 244 4.41 7.64 -0.74
CA LEU A 244 3.61 8.59 -1.53
C LEU A 244 4.15 8.75 -2.95
N GLY A 245 5.48 8.81 -3.11
CA GLY A 245 6.13 8.91 -4.41
C GLY A 245 5.90 7.71 -5.34
N THR A 246 5.45 6.56 -4.81
CA THR A 246 5.11 5.39 -5.62
C THR A 246 3.68 5.40 -6.18
N ILE A 247 2.83 6.30 -5.71
CA ILE A 247 1.41 6.40 -6.11
C ILE A 247 1.29 7.22 -7.39
N ASP A 248 0.53 6.70 -8.36
CA ASP A 248 0.26 7.35 -9.63
C ASP A 248 -0.85 8.40 -9.48
N ALA A 249 -0.45 9.57 -9.00
CA ALA A 249 -1.31 10.75 -8.92
C ALA A 249 -0.56 12.01 -9.37
N GLU A 250 -1.24 12.89 -10.09
CA GLU A 250 -0.68 14.15 -10.57
C GLU A 250 -0.33 15.07 -9.39
N LEU A 251 -1.27 15.23 -8.47
CA LEU A 251 -1.13 16.07 -7.28
C LEU A 251 -1.34 15.22 -6.02
N LYS A 252 -0.42 15.31 -5.07
CA LYS A 252 -0.52 14.61 -3.77
C LYS A 252 -0.49 15.66 -2.67
N LEU A 253 -1.63 15.87 -2.02
CA LEU A 253 -1.80 16.84 -0.95
C LEU A 253 -1.70 16.11 0.38
N VAL A 254 -0.90 16.66 1.29
CA VAL A 254 -0.71 16.11 2.63
C VAL A 254 -0.81 17.22 3.66
N ILE A 255 -1.43 16.94 4.79
CA ILE A 255 -1.38 17.77 6.00
C ILE A 255 -0.68 17.00 7.10
N ALA A 256 -0.24 17.69 8.15
CA ALA A 256 0.20 17.05 9.38
C ALA A 256 -0.99 16.53 10.21
N GLY A 257 -0.73 15.58 11.10
CA GLY A 257 -1.66 15.17 12.17
C GLY A 257 -0.99 15.20 13.53
N ASN A 258 -1.71 14.73 14.55
CA ASN A 258 -1.25 14.81 15.93
C ASN A 258 0.01 13.97 16.18
N HIS A 259 0.28 12.94 15.36
CA HIS A 259 1.51 12.14 15.42
C HIS A 259 2.74 12.82 14.81
N ASP A 260 2.57 13.88 14.01
CA ASP A 260 3.65 14.57 13.30
C ASP A 260 4.32 15.64 14.17
N LEU A 261 4.83 15.21 15.34
CA LEU A 261 5.22 16.10 16.45
C LEU A 261 6.19 17.21 16.06
N SER A 262 7.13 16.92 15.17
CA SER A 262 8.13 17.90 14.72
C SER A 262 7.58 18.90 13.71
N LEU A 263 6.40 18.70 13.11
CA LEU A 263 5.75 19.72 12.29
C LEU A 263 4.97 20.75 13.12
N ASP A 264 4.79 20.51 14.42
CA ASP A 264 4.28 21.48 15.40
C ASP A 264 5.44 21.99 16.27
N GLU A 265 6.09 23.07 15.84
CA GLU A 265 7.25 23.64 16.52
C GLU A 265 6.95 24.07 17.97
N GLN A 266 5.76 24.63 18.22
CA GLN A 266 5.37 25.10 19.56
C GLN A 266 5.18 23.92 20.51
N PHE A 267 4.49 22.88 20.06
CA PHE A 267 4.37 21.64 20.80
C PHE A 267 5.74 21.00 21.03
N TYR A 268 6.56 20.85 19.98
CA TYR A 268 7.85 20.18 20.03
C TYR A 268 8.80 20.78 21.09
N HIS A 269 8.84 22.12 21.17
CA HIS A 269 9.66 22.84 22.16
C HIS A 269 9.01 22.97 23.55
N GLY A 270 7.82 22.41 23.77
CA GLY A 270 7.12 22.49 25.06
C GLY A 270 6.62 23.89 25.40
N LYS A 271 6.27 24.69 24.38
CA LYS A 271 5.74 26.05 24.52
C LYS A 271 4.21 26.10 24.42
N SER A 272 3.52 24.95 24.41
CA SER A 272 2.05 24.89 24.41
C SER A 272 1.48 25.20 25.79
N LYS A 273 0.16 25.48 25.85
CA LYS A 273 -0.52 26.09 27.01
C LYS A 273 -0.43 25.30 28.34
N ASP A 274 -0.09 24.01 28.31
CA ASP A 274 -0.01 23.14 29.50
C ASP A 274 1.44 22.71 29.84
N SER A 275 2.36 23.69 29.89
CA SER A 275 3.80 23.46 30.01
C SER A 275 4.27 23.19 31.45
N SER A 276 3.96 22.00 31.98
CA SER A 276 4.77 21.40 33.05
C SER A 276 5.85 20.44 32.52
N GLN A 277 5.82 20.12 31.21
CA GLN A 277 6.74 19.17 30.56
C GLN A 277 7.19 19.66 29.17
N ILE A 278 8.43 19.35 28.79
CA ILE A 278 8.96 19.62 27.44
C ILE A 278 8.56 18.44 26.54
N ASN A 279 7.59 18.62 25.63
CA ASN A 279 6.94 17.52 24.90
C ASN A 279 7.87 16.78 23.94
N GLY A 280 8.64 17.48 23.10
CA GLY A 280 9.60 16.87 22.17
C GLY A 280 10.62 15.97 22.87
N PRO A 281 11.38 16.48 23.87
CA PRO A 281 12.32 15.66 24.64
C PRO A 281 11.69 14.45 25.32
N ARG A 282 10.46 14.59 25.84
CA ARG A 282 9.72 13.48 26.46
C ARG A 282 9.35 12.39 25.45
N MET A 283 8.88 12.77 24.26
CA MET A 283 8.33 11.85 23.26
C MET A 283 9.39 11.23 22.35
N HIS A 284 10.47 11.98 22.06
CA HIS A 284 11.61 11.54 21.22
C HIS A 284 12.76 10.94 22.02
N LEU A 285 12.79 11.14 23.34
CA LEU A 285 13.84 10.61 24.23
C LEU A 285 15.24 10.95 23.68
N GLY A 286 16.13 9.96 23.56
CA GLY A 286 17.50 10.12 23.04
C GLY A 286 17.61 10.48 21.56
N GLN A 287 16.49 10.68 20.84
CA GLN A 287 16.46 11.11 19.44
C GLN A 287 16.07 12.58 19.26
N TYR A 288 15.78 13.30 20.36
CA TYR A 288 15.45 14.72 20.31
C TYR A 288 16.58 15.54 19.68
N GLN A 289 16.21 16.44 18.77
CA GLN A 289 17.11 17.42 18.18
C GLN A 289 16.38 18.76 18.14
N GLU A 290 17.01 19.81 18.65
CA GLU A 290 16.40 21.14 18.72
C GLU A 290 15.99 21.68 17.34
N ASP A 291 16.77 21.39 16.30
CA ASP A 291 16.49 21.83 14.93
C ASP A 291 15.59 20.86 14.13
N MET A 292 14.98 19.86 14.78
CA MET A 292 14.13 18.87 14.11
C MET A 292 12.92 19.48 13.41
N PRO A 293 12.20 20.48 13.99
CA PRO A 293 11.07 21.09 13.30
C PRO A 293 11.44 21.74 11.97
N THR A 294 12.54 22.49 11.96
CA THR A 294 13.10 23.11 10.75
C THR A 294 13.45 22.05 9.70
N LYS A 295 14.09 20.94 10.10
CA LYS A 295 14.43 19.84 9.19
C LYS A 295 13.19 19.15 8.63
N ALA A 296 12.18 18.89 9.47
CA ALA A 296 10.93 18.26 9.07
C ALA A 296 10.18 19.12 8.04
N LEU A 297 10.00 20.42 8.32
CA LEU A 297 9.33 21.33 7.40
C LEU A 297 10.11 21.48 6.08
N ALA A 298 11.44 21.60 6.14
CA ALA A 298 12.29 21.69 4.96
C ALA A 298 12.20 20.43 4.08
N MET A 299 12.02 19.25 4.69
CA MET A 299 11.85 18.00 3.95
C MET A 299 10.56 18.00 3.13
N TRP A 300 9.44 18.41 3.74
CA TRP A 300 8.12 18.42 3.11
C TRP A 300 7.91 19.56 2.10
N THR A 301 8.64 20.66 2.26
CA THR A 301 8.58 21.84 1.35
C THR A 301 9.70 21.87 0.31
N GLY A 302 10.69 20.99 0.44
CA GLY A 302 11.87 20.91 -0.40
C GLY A 302 11.67 20.21 -1.75
N ASP A 303 12.74 20.18 -2.55
CA ASP A 303 12.71 19.67 -3.93
C ASP A 303 12.35 18.18 -4.04
N ARG A 304 12.71 17.38 -3.02
CA ARG A 304 12.41 15.94 -3.00
C ARG A 304 10.91 15.70 -3.00
N ALA A 305 10.16 16.42 -2.16
CA ALA A 305 8.71 16.32 -2.09
C ALA A 305 8.05 16.80 -3.38
N LYS A 306 8.47 17.97 -3.88
CA LYS A 306 7.98 18.52 -5.16
C LYS A 306 8.20 17.58 -6.33
N LYS A 307 9.38 16.94 -6.43
CA LYS A 307 9.69 15.97 -7.49
C LYS A 307 8.84 14.71 -7.41
N ALA A 308 8.38 14.34 -6.22
CA ALA A 308 7.43 13.24 -6.01
C ALA A 308 5.97 13.64 -6.31
N GLY A 309 5.71 14.91 -6.65
CA GLY A 309 4.37 15.47 -6.82
C GLY A 309 3.64 15.70 -5.50
N VAL A 310 4.38 15.79 -4.39
CA VAL A 310 3.82 15.96 -3.05
C VAL A 310 3.88 17.43 -2.62
N THR A 311 2.76 17.93 -2.11
CA THR A 311 2.59 19.28 -1.59
C THR A 311 2.08 19.20 -0.16
N TYR A 312 2.89 19.69 0.79
CA TYR A 312 2.47 19.85 2.18
C TYR A 312 1.67 21.14 2.35
N LEU A 313 0.49 21.02 2.97
CA LEU A 313 -0.42 22.13 3.19
C LEU A 313 -0.40 22.56 4.66
N GLN A 314 -0.08 23.84 4.88
CA GLN A 314 -0.31 24.49 6.16
C GLN A 314 -1.79 24.84 6.31
N GLU A 315 -2.21 25.16 7.53
CA GLU A 315 -3.60 25.54 7.79
C GLU A 315 -4.04 26.74 6.92
N GLY A 316 -5.22 26.65 6.31
CA GLY A 316 -5.81 27.72 5.50
C GLY A 316 -6.29 27.26 4.13
N MET A 317 -6.58 28.25 3.26
CA MET A 317 -7.14 28.03 1.92
C MET A 317 -6.04 27.92 0.87
N HIS A 318 -6.13 26.88 0.03
CA HIS A 318 -5.20 26.62 -1.07
C HIS A 318 -5.99 26.43 -2.37
N THR A 319 -5.37 26.72 -3.52
CA THR A 319 -6.01 26.57 -4.84
C THR A 319 -5.08 25.83 -5.78
N PHE A 320 -5.64 24.88 -6.51
CA PHE A 320 -4.89 24.05 -7.45
C PHE A 320 -5.53 24.07 -8.84
N THR A 321 -4.72 23.77 -9.84
CA THR A 321 -5.19 23.57 -11.22
C THR A 321 -4.53 22.33 -11.77
N LEU A 322 -5.34 21.38 -12.23
CA LEU A 322 -4.89 20.12 -12.80
C LEU A 322 -4.67 20.26 -14.31
N LYS A 323 -3.89 19.34 -14.90
CA LYS A 323 -3.64 19.31 -16.36
C LYS A 323 -4.90 19.08 -17.19
N ASN A 324 -5.93 18.47 -16.61
CA ASN A 324 -7.23 18.28 -17.25
C ASN A 324 -8.09 19.57 -17.27
N GLY A 325 -7.60 20.67 -16.71
CA GLY A 325 -8.28 21.97 -16.69
C GLY A 325 -9.16 22.23 -15.45
N ALA A 326 -9.32 21.24 -14.57
CA ALA A 326 -10.04 21.42 -13.32
C ALA A 326 -9.28 22.38 -12.39
N LYS A 327 -9.99 23.32 -11.77
CA LYS A 327 -9.50 24.27 -10.78
C LYS A 327 -10.39 24.20 -9.55
N PHE A 328 -9.78 23.99 -8.39
CA PHE A 328 -10.52 23.77 -7.14
C PHE A 328 -9.77 24.34 -5.94
N SER A 329 -10.52 24.61 -4.87
CA SER A 329 -10.01 25.09 -3.59
C SER A 329 -10.01 23.99 -2.51
N VAL A 330 -9.02 24.04 -1.62
CA VAL A 330 -8.88 23.13 -0.49
C VAL A 330 -8.66 23.92 0.79
N TYR A 331 -9.56 23.78 1.76
CA TYR A 331 -9.27 24.19 3.14
C TYR A 331 -8.52 23.07 3.84
N ALA A 332 -7.32 23.36 4.33
CA ALA A 332 -6.50 22.41 5.08
C ALA A 332 -6.41 22.80 6.57
N SER A 333 -6.47 21.84 7.49
CA SER A 333 -6.08 22.08 8.89
C SER A 333 -5.59 20.79 9.60
N PRO A 334 -4.39 20.80 10.21
CA PRO A 334 -3.86 19.67 10.97
C PRO A 334 -4.45 19.55 12.39
N TYR A 335 -5.23 20.55 12.82
CA TYR A 335 -5.63 20.69 14.22
C TYR A 335 -6.85 19.84 14.59
N THR A 336 -6.84 19.31 15.82
CA THR A 336 -7.92 18.50 16.40
C THR A 336 -8.17 18.91 17.85
N PRO A 337 -9.40 18.75 18.39
CA PRO A 337 -9.63 18.91 19.84
C PRO A 337 -8.68 18.01 20.64
N GLU A 338 -8.34 18.44 21.85
CA GLU A 338 -7.30 17.80 22.64
C GLU A 338 -7.55 16.30 22.83
N PHE A 339 -6.61 15.49 22.34
CA PHE A 339 -6.62 14.06 22.53
C PHE A 339 -5.25 13.60 23.05
N CYS A 340 -5.20 13.20 24.33
CA CYS A 340 -4.01 12.66 24.99
C CYS A 340 -2.77 13.58 25.01
N ASN A 341 -2.91 14.91 24.88
CA ASN A 341 -1.82 15.90 24.84
C ASN A 341 -0.74 15.59 23.76
N TRP A 342 -1.18 15.52 22.51
CA TRP A 342 -0.33 15.37 21.31
C TRP A 342 -0.25 16.68 20.50
N ALA A 343 0.55 16.69 19.44
CA ALA A 343 0.72 17.87 18.60
C ALA A 343 -0.59 18.32 17.95
N PHE A 344 -0.66 19.59 17.55
CA PHE A 344 -1.82 20.19 16.88
C PHE A 344 -3.14 20.10 17.68
N ALA A 345 -3.05 20.03 19.01
CA ALA A 345 -4.21 20.05 19.90
C ALA A 345 -4.69 21.48 20.23
N TYR A 346 -5.99 21.63 20.45
CA TYR A 346 -6.62 22.81 21.06
C TYR A 346 -7.73 22.36 22.04
N GLU A 347 -8.13 23.24 22.94
CA GLU A 347 -9.10 22.89 23.98
C GLU A 347 -10.49 22.62 23.37
N HIS A 348 -11.28 21.74 23.99
CA HIS A 348 -12.60 21.38 23.46
C HIS A 348 -13.58 22.55 23.37
N ASN A 349 -13.41 23.59 24.19
CA ASN A 349 -14.21 24.80 24.15
C ASN A 349 -13.63 25.89 23.22
N GLU A 350 -12.54 25.63 22.51
CA GLU A 350 -11.94 26.59 21.57
C GLU A 350 -12.48 26.38 20.14
N ASP A 351 -12.97 27.45 19.52
CA ASP A 351 -13.42 27.45 18.12
C ASP A 351 -12.30 27.93 17.21
N ARG A 352 -11.70 26.98 16.48
CA ARG A 352 -10.61 27.21 15.55
C ARG A 352 -11.06 27.48 14.11
N PHE A 353 -12.31 27.15 13.78
CA PHE A 353 -12.76 27.06 12.38
C PHE A 353 -13.74 28.16 11.98
N ASN A 354 -14.41 28.81 12.94
CA ASN A 354 -15.39 29.83 12.65
C ASN A 354 -14.85 31.25 12.90
N PRO A 355 -15.24 32.24 12.08
CA PRO A 355 -14.93 33.65 12.34
C PRO A 355 -15.46 34.11 13.70
N ASN A 356 -14.78 35.04 14.37
CA ASN A 356 -15.13 35.50 15.73
C ASN A 356 -16.61 35.92 15.91
N GLY A 357 -17.25 36.47 14.87
CA GLY A 357 -18.66 36.86 14.92
C GLY A 357 -19.67 35.71 14.83
N LEU A 358 -19.21 34.49 14.54
CA LEU A 358 -20.01 33.29 14.32
C LEU A 358 -19.63 32.15 15.29
N VAL A 359 -18.81 32.42 16.30
CA VAL A 359 -18.45 31.44 17.34
C VAL A 359 -19.64 31.21 18.28
N ALA A 360 -19.79 29.99 18.80
CA ALA A 360 -20.82 29.68 19.79
C ALA A 360 -20.60 30.49 21.08
N THR A 361 -21.67 30.82 21.81
CA THR A 361 -21.60 31.73 22.96
C THR A 361 -20.74 31.22 24.12
N ASP A 362 -20.58 29.91 24.22
CA ASP A 362 -19.81 29.19 25.23
C ASP A 362 -18.39 28.81 24.76
N ALA A 363 -18.04 29.15 23.52
CA ALA A 363 -16.76 28.82 22.92
C ALA A 363 -15.81 30.02 22.84
N VAL A 364 -14.51 29.73 22.92
CA VAL A 364 -13.43 30.71 22.87
C VAL A 364 -12.93 30.81 21.42
N PRO A 365 -13.04 31.98 20.76
CA PRO A 365 -12.54 32.15 19.40
C PRO A 365 -11.01 32.11 19.35
N ILE A 366 -10.44 31.17 18.58
CA ILE A 366 -8.98 31.07 18.35
C ILE A 366 -8.59 30.96 16.87
N ALA A 367 -9.57 31.11 15.96
CA ALA A 367 -9.34 30.94 14.53
C ALA A 367 -8.29 31.92 13.99
N VAL A 368 -7.21 31.37 13.42
CA VAL A 368 -6.19 32.15 12.69
C VAL A 368 -6.57 32.24 11.21
N ASN A 369 -6.99 31.11 10.64
CA ASN A 369 -7.46 31.00 9.26
C ASN A 369 -8.86 30.36 9.27
N PRO A 370 -9.93 31.11 9.57
CA PRO A 370 -11.28 30.54 9.64
C PRO A 370 -11.70 29.96 8.27
N VAL A 371 -12.55 28.93 8.29
CA VAL A 371 -13.11 28.32 7.09
C VAL A 371 -14.02 29.33 6.38
N PRO A 372 -13.84 29.60 5.08
CA PRO A 372 -14.75 30.45 4.31
C PRO A 372 -16.16 29.86 4.13
N ASP A 373 -17.13 30.70 3.80
CA ASP A 373 -18.50 30.29 3.51
C ASP A 373 -18.62 29.66 2.12
N PHE A 374 -19.71 28.92 1.89
CA PHE A 374 -20.08 28.49 0.55
C PHE A 374 -20.24 29.71 -0.38
N PRO A 375 -19.74 29.66 -1.64
CA PRO A 375 -19.26 28.48 -2.36
C PRO A 375 -17.73 28.33 -2.43
N ASP A 376 -16.97 29.00 -1.56
CA ASP A 376 -15.53 29.20 -1.78
C ASP A 376 -14.65 27.97 -1.50
N VAL A 377 -15.20 26.90 -0.91
CA VAL A 377 -14.47 25.70 -0.49
C VAL A 377 -14.98 24.46 -1.24
N ASP A 378 -14.21 23.95 -2.21
CA ASP A 378 -14.59 22.71 -2.91
C ASP A 378 -14.32 21.47 -2.05
N ILE A 379 -13.16 21.43 -1.38
CA ILE A 379 -12.72 20.30 -0.56
C ILE A 379 -12.27 20.81 0.81
N MET A 380 -12.71 20.15 1.88
CA MET A 380 -12.13 20.30 3.22
C MET A 380 -11.24 19.11 3.53
N MET A 381 -10.06 19.38 4.06
CA MET A 381 -9.05 18.39 4.43
C MET A 381 -8.58 18.68 5.85
N THR A 382 -9.12 17.96 6.82
CA THR A 382 -8.79 18.15 8.24
C THR A 382 -8.22 16.88 8.85
N HIS A 383 -7.39 17.01 9.87
CA HIS A 383 -6.84 15.81 10.51
C HIS A 383 -7.92 15.03 11.28
N GLY A 384 -8.65 15.72 12.17
CA GLY A 384 -9.76 15.15 12.93
C GLY A 384 -11.12 15.26 12.24
N PRO A 385 -12.10 14.43 12.64
CA PRO A 385 -13.45 14.43 12.08
C PRO A 385 -14.35 15.54 12.66
N PRO A 386 -15.40 15.96 11.93
CA PRO A 386 -16.50 16.72 12.51
C PRO A 386 -17.33 15.87 13.49
N HIS A 387 -17.94 16.50 14.49
CA HIS A 387 -18.71 15.81 15.53
C HIS A 387 -19.89 15.01 14.96
N LYS A 388 -20.11 13.79 15.47
CA LYS A 388 -21.13 12.82 15.02
C LYS A 388 -21.02 12.36 13.57
N VAL A 389 -19.88 12.57 12.92
CA VAL A 389 -19.64 12.16 11.54
C VAL A 389 -18.39 11.27 11.51
N LEU A 390 -18.60 9.95 11.46
CA LEU A 390 -17.51 8.97 11.39
C LEU A 390 -16.42 9.17 12.47
N ASP A 391 -16.84 9.59 13.66
CA ASP A 391 -16.00 10.02 14.79
C ASP A 391 -16.21 9.17 16.06
N ARG A 392 -16.99 8.09 15.95
CA ARG A 392 -17.32 7.24 17.09
C ARG A 392 -16.19 6.26 17.41
N THR A 393 -15.76 6.23 18.67
CA THR A 393 -14.74 5.31 19.18
C THR A 393 -15.31 3.96 19.60
N ASP A 394 -14.42 2.98 19.89
CA ASP A 394 -14.82 1.66 20.42
C ASP A 394 -15.49 1.75 21.82
N THR A 395 -15.34 2.87 22.52
CA THR A 395 -16.04 3.17 23.79
C THR A 395 -17.38 3.87 23.58
N ASN A 396 -17.87 3.95 22.33
CA ASN A 396 -19.13 4.56 21.93
C ASN A 396 -19.23 6.05 22.31
N MET A 397 -18.10 6.77 22.19
CA MET A 397 -18.03 8.23 22.35
C MET A 397 -17.84 8.90 21.00
N ASP A 398 -18.58 9.96 20.73
CA ASP A 398 -18.42 10.81 19.55
C ASP A 398 -17.39 11.90 19.88
N VAL A 399 -16.17 11.79 19.35
CA VAL A 399 -15.02 12.65 19.73
C VAL A 399 -14.66 13.71 18.69
N GLY A 400 -15.45 13.85 17.64
CA GLY A 400 -15.24 14.85 16.60
C GLY A 400 -15.56 16.26 17.08
N CYS A 401 -15.13 17.24 16.28
CA CYS A 401 -15.22 18.66 16.65
C CYS A 401 -16.58 19.28 16.25
N PRO A 402 -17.37 19.84 17.19
CA PRO A 402 -18.65 20.47 16.87
C PRO A 402 -18.46 21.79 16.11
N HIS A 403 -17.38 22.53 16.40
CA HIS A 403 -17.03 23.77 15.70
C HIS A 403 -16.67 23.50 14.23
N LEU A 404 -16.00 22.37 13.96
CA LEU A 404 -15.69 21.92 12.61
C LEU A 404 -16.95 21.54 11.83
N LEU A 405 -17.88 20.84 12.47
CA LEU A 405 -19.18 20.51 11.84
C LEU A 405 -19.94 21.78 11.46
N ARG A 406 -20.00 22.77 12.35
CA ARG A 406 -20.62 24.08 12.06
C ARG A 406 -19.95 24.80 10.90
N ALA A 407 -18.62 24.76 10.84
CA ALA A 407 -17.86 25.34 9.74
C ALA A 407 -18.14 24.60 8.41
N ALA A 408 -18.19 23.27 8.43
CA ALA A 408 -18.52 22.45 7.26
C ALA A 408 -19.96 22.69 6.77
N HIS A 409 -20.93 22.87 7.68
CA HIS A 409 -22.31 23.23 7.33
C HIS A 409 -22.42 24.60 6.63
N ARG A 410 -21.55 25.56 7.00
CA ARG A 410 -21.49 26.88 6.35
C ARG A 410 -20.74 26.84 5.01
N ALA A 411 -19.61 26.14 4.97
CA ALA A 411 -18.75 26.02 3.78
C ALA A 411 -19.34 25.12 2.69
N ARG A 412 -20.09 24.09 3.09
CA ARG A 412 -20.77 23.09 2.24
C ARG A 412 -19.87 22.55 1.11
N PRO A 413 -18.69 22.01 1.45
CA PRO A 413 -17.77 21.47 0.44
C PRO A 413 -18.37 20.25 -0.25
N ARG A 414 -17.85 19.92 -1.44
CA ARG A 414 -18.22 18.67 -2.13
C ARG A 414 -17.72 17.45 -1.35
N LEU A 415 -16.49 17.55 -0.84
CA LEU A 415 -15.80 16.49 -0.09
C LEU A 415 -15.19 17.07 1.18
N HIS A 416 -15.41 16.40 2.32
CA HIS A 416 -14.64 16.63 3.53
C HIS A 416 -13.91 15.33 3.90
N CYS A 417 -12.60 15.33 3.71
CA CYS A 417 -11.73 14.19 3.97
C CYS A 417 -10.94 14.38 5.26
N PHE A 418 -11.03 13.42 6.17
CA PHE A 418 -10.38 13.45 7.47
C PHE A 418 -9.93 12.05 7.93
N GLY A 419 -9.29 11.95 9.09
CA GLY A 419 -8.79 10.70 9.64
C GLY A 419 -8.84 10.67 11.17
N HIS A 420 -7.72 10.28 11.80
CA HIS A 420 -7.48 10.24 13.25
C HIS A 420 -8.29 9.17 14.02
N ILE A 421 -9.60 9.06 13.80
CA ILE A 421 -10.44 8.07 14.48
C ILE A 421 -10.49 6.78 13.68
N HIS A 422 -9.70 5.78 14.11
CA HIS A 422 -9.47 4.53 13.38
C HIS A 422 -10.74 3.67 13.22
N GLU A 423 -11.61 3.71 14.21
CA GLU A 423 -12.90 3.03 14.28
C GLU A 423 -13.89 3.57 13.24
N GLY A 424 -13.75 4.86 12.90
CA GLY A 424 -14.68 5.57 12.04
C GLY A 424 -14.41 5.41 10.55
N TRP A 425 -13.43 4.61 10.12
CA TRP A 425 -13.12 4.47 8.69
C TRP A 425 -14.37 4.12 7.87
N GLY A 426 -14.67 4.96 6.87
CA GLY A 426 -15.93 4.89 6.14
C GLY A 426 -16.20 6.14 5.32
N ALA A 427 -17.36 6.17 4.67
CA ALA A 427 -17.87 7.35 3.98
C ALA A 427 -19.37 7.51 4.22
N GLN A 428 -19.82 8.76 4.36
CA GLN A 428 -21.22 9.14 4.58
C GLN A 428 -21.60 10.32 3.67
N ARG A 429 -22.80 10.30 3.12
CA ARG A 429 -23.41 11.47 2.47
C ARG A 429 -24.22 12.23 3.50
N LEU A 430 -23.84 13.48 3.76
CA LEU A 430 -24.59 14.40 4.60
C LEU A 430 -25.40 15.34 3.73
N LYS A 431 -26.70 15.43 3.99
CA LYS A 431 -27.58 16.46 3.41
C LYS A 431 -27.76 17.57 4.43
N TRP A 432 -27.45 18.80 4.06
CA TRP A 432 -27.55 19.97 4.91
C TRP A 432 -28.98 20.51 4.99
N ASP A 433 -29.30 21.15 6.11
CA ASP A 433 -30.46 22.04 6.22
C ASP A 433 -30.07 23.40 5.63
N THR A 434 -30.75 23.78 4.54
CA THR A 434 -30.50 25.02 3.81
C THR A 434 -31.52 26.11 4.12
N GLN A 435 -32.48 25.87 5.02
CA GLN A 435 -33.46 26.88 5.43
C GLN A 435 -32.85 27.86 6.44
N GLU A 436 -33.00 29.17 6.19
CA GLU A 436 -32.55 30.21 7.12
C GLU A 436 -33.29 30.09 8.47
N GLY A 437 -32.52 29.93 9.56
CA GLY A 437 -33.05 29.84 10.93
C GLY A 437 -33.43 28.43 11.40
N GLY A 438 -33.13 27.39 10.62
CA GLY A 438 -33.34 25.99 11.00
C GLY A 438 -32.47 25.56 12.19
N THR A 439 -32.93 25.76 13.41
CA THR A 439 -32.37 25.12 14.61
C THR A 439 -33.13 23.81 14.85
N ARG A 440 -32.60 22.71 14.31
CA ARG A 440 -33.00 21.37 14.78
C ARG A 440 -32.57 21.24 16.25
N SER A 441 -33.41 20.62 17.08
CA SER A 441 -33.08 20.41 18.49
C SER A 441 -31.86 19.48 18.62
N GLU A 442 -31.01 19.74 19.62
CA GLU A 442 -29.86 18.90 19.97
C GLU A 442 -30.24 17.45 20.34
N ALA A 443 -31.54 17.18 20.49
CA ALA A 443 -32.09 15.86 20.82
C ALA A 443 -32.20 14.90 19.61
N SER A 444 -31.79 15.32 18.40
CA SER A 444 -31.69 14.39 17.25
C SER A 444 -30.34 13.68 17.23
N ASP A 445 -30.33 12.39 16.88
CA ASP A 445 -29.08 11.62 16.68
C ASP A 445 -28.26 12.08 15.47
N LEU A 446 -28.82 12.97 14.63
CA LEU A 446 -28.15 13.49 13.44
C LEU A 446 -27.13 14.59 13.78
N PRO A 447 -26.08 14.76 12.95
CA PRO A 447 -25.19 15.90 13.03
C PRO A 447 -25.97 17.23 12.94
N VAL A 448 -25.60 18.19 13.78
CA VAL A 448 -26.19 19.54 13.79
C VAL A 448 -26.10 20.18 12.40
N GLY A 449 -27.20 20.78 11.95
CA GLY A 449 -27.30 21.40 10.62
C GLY A 449 -27.57 20.41 9.48
N SER A 450 -27.69 19.10 9.75
CA SER A 450 -28.03 18.11 8.72
C SER A 450 -29.51 17.69 8.76
N THR A 451 -30.07 17.41 7.58
CA THR A 451 -31.41 16.86 7.40
C THR A 451 -31.41 15.34 7.32
N GLN A 452 -30.35 14.76 6.74
CA GLN A 452 -30.18 13.34 6.48
C GLN A 452 -28.70 12.94 6.46
N VAL A 453 -28.40 11.73 6.96
CA VAL A 453 -27.10 11.06 6.83
C VAL A 453 -27.33 9.71 6.16
N THR A 454 -26.54 9.38 5.15
CA THR A 454 -26.60 8.09 4.44
C THR A 454 -25.22 7.45 4.42
N ASP A 455 -25.08 6.26 5.01
CA ASP A 455 -23.84 5.48 4.95
C ASP A 455 -23.58 4.98 3.53
N VAL A 456 -22.33 5.12 3.07
CA VAL A 456 -21.89 4.56 1.79
C VAL A 456 -21.54 3.08 2.02
N PRO A 457 -22.18 2.14 1.32
CA PRO A 457 -21.91 0.71 1.50
C PRO A 457 -20.51 0.34 1.00
N ILE A 458 -19.85 -0.56 1.72
CA ILE A 458 -18.51 -1.06 1.38
C ILE A 458 -18.61 -2.53 0.94
N ASP A 459 -18.22 -2.80 -0.31
CA ASP A 459 -18.07 -4.17 -0.81
C ASP A 459 -16.67 -4.68 -0.49
N SER A 460 -16.51 -5.39 0.63
CA SER A 460 -15.21 -5.87 1.09
C SER A 460 -14.49 -6.78 0.07
N SER A 461 -15.24 -7.46 -0.80
CA SER A 461 -14.64 -8.34 -1.82
C SER A 461 -13.99 -7.52 -2.93
N LYS A 462 -14.71 -6.53 -3.48
CA LYS A 462 -14.17 -5.59 -4.46
C LYS A 462 -13.07 -4.72 -3.87
N THR A 463 -13.24 -4.22 -2.65
CA THR A 463 -12.21 -3.43 -1.98
C THR A 463 -10.88 -4.18 -1.87
N THR A 464 -10.93 -5.49 -1.61
CA THR A 464 -9.73 -6.33 -1.55
C THR A 464 -9.11 -6.57 -2.93
N GLU A 465 -9.94 -6.75 -3.96
CA GLU A 465 -9.50 -6.97 -5.35
C GLU A 465 -8.92 -5.71 -5.99
N GLU A 466 -9.55 -4.56 -5.76
CA GLU A 466 -9.22 -3.26 -6.37
C GLU A 466 -8.26 -2.43 -5.50
N HIS A 467 -8.00 -2.87 -4.26
CA HIS A 467 -7.19 -2.16 -3.27
C HIS A 467 -7.68 -0.75 -2.95
N SER A 468 -8.97 -0.50 -3.14
CA SER A 468 -9.64 0.75 -2.81
C SER A 468 -11.15 0.54 -2.66
N SER A 469 -11.81 1.39 -1.88
CA SER A 469 -13.27 1.49 -1.89
C SER A 469 -13.67 2.56 -2.91
N TYR A 470 -14.32 2.13 -3.99
CA TYR A 470 -14.72 3.02 -5.08
C TYR A 470 -16.09 3.64 -4.84
N LEU A 471 -16.22 4.93 -5.18
CA LEU A 471 -17.48 5.66 -5.19
C LEU A 471 -17.49 6.68 -6.33
N ASP A 472 -18.59 6.73 -7.08
CA ASP A 472 -18.81 7.74 -8.13
C ASP A 472 -19.93 8.70 -7.73
N ILE A 473 -19.56 9.95 -7.45
CA ILE A 473 -20.46 11.06 -7.13
C ILE A 473 -20.46 12.13 -8.22
N SER A 474 -19.91 11.83 -9.40
CA SER A 474 -19.91 12.72 -10.54
C SER A 474 -21.32 12.99 -11.05
N ASN A 475 -21.49 14.02 -11.88
CA ASN A 475 -22.78 14.36 -12.48
C ASN A 475 -23.32 13.27 -13.43
N GLU A 476 -22.46 12.36 -13.89
CA GLU A 476 -22.83 11.24 -14.78
C GLU A 476 -23.16 9.96 -14.01
N SER A 477 -22.97 9.96 -12.68
CA SER A 477 -23.23 8.79 -11.84
C SER A 477 -24.73 8.55 -11.64
N ALA A 478 -25.08 7.36 -11.14
CA ALA A 478 -26.47 7.03 -10.82
C ALA A 478 -27.02 7.86 -9.65
N GLU A 479 -26.13 8.34 -8.77
CA GLU A 479 -26.46 9.11 -7.58
C GLU A 479 -25.51 10.30 -7.44
N PRO A 480 -25.62 11.33 -8.30
CA PRO A 480 -24.71 12.48 -8.29
C PRO A 480 -24.79 13.25 -6.95
N LEU A 481 -23.71 13.91 -6.55
CA LEU A 481 -23.71 14.80 -5.37
C LEU A 481 -24.41 16.13 -5.67
N ALA A 482 -25.39 16.52 -4.86
CA ALA A 482 -26.04 17.82 -4.96
C ALA A 482 -25.16 18.92 -4.31
N HIS A 483 -24.25 19.52 -5.07
CA HIS A 483 -23.33 20.56 -4.57
C HIS A 483 -24.06 21.73 -3.89
N GLY A 484 -23.66 22.06 -2.66
CA GLY A 484 -24.28 23.11 -1.84
C GLY A 484 -25.50 22.63 -1.02
N GLU A 485 -25.98 21.42 -1.25
CA GLU A 485 -26.99 20.74 -0.42
C GLU A 485 -26.41 19.51 0.27
N GLU A 486 -25.43 18.85 -0.35
CA GLU A 486 -24.81 17.63 0.14
C GLU A 486 -23.29 17.75 0.19
N THR A 487 -22.70 17.08 1.18
CA THR A 487 -21.26 16.89 1.32
C THR A 487 -20.98 15.39 1.49
N LEU A 488 -20.00 14.89 0.74
CA LEU A 488 -19.43 13.57 1.00
C LEU A 488 -18.40 13.69 2.15
N MET A 489 -18.67 13.02 3.26
CA MET A 489 -17.80 12.94 4.43
C MET A 489 -17.02 11.64 4.36
N VAL A 490 -15.69 11.69 4.45
CA VAL A 490 -14.83 10.51 4.34
C VAL A 490 -13.82 10.48 5.47
N ASN A 491 -13.93 9.46 6.31
CA ASN A 491 -12.86 9.09 7.23
C ASN A 491 -11.93 8.10 6.52
N ALA A 492 -10.77 8.61 6.10
CA ALA A 492 -9.74 7.89 5.37
C ALA A 492 -8.66 7.28 6.28
N SER A 493 -8.97 6.99 7.55
CA SER A 493 -8.00 6.38 8.46
C SER A 493 -7.49 5.04 7.92
N ILE A 494 -6.18 4.98 7.63
CA ILE A 494 -5.50 3.79 7.10
C ILE A 494 -5.33 2.73 8.20
N MET A 495 -5.16 3.19 9.43
CA MET A 495 -4.93 2.34 10.60
C MET A 495 -6.23 1.83 11.18
N THR A 496 -6.21 0.57 11.59
CA THR A 496 -7.24 -0.01 12.45
C THR A 496 -6.96 0.28 13.92
N VAL A 497 -7.94 0.02 14.79
CA VAL A 497 -7.79 0.12 16.27
C VAL A 497 -6.63 -0.71 16.82
N ARG A 498 -6.21 -1.76 16.08
CA ARG A 498 -5.05 -2.59 16.43
C ARG A 498 -3.73 -2.09 15.82
N TYR A 499 -3.69 -0.85 15.33
CA TYR A 499 -2.55 -0.22 14.67
C TYR A 499 -2.02 -1.06 13.50
N LYS A 500 -2.93 -1.56 12.66
CA LYS A 500 -2.59 -2.22 11.40
C LYS A 500 -3.06 -1.38 10.22
N PRO A 501 -2.20 -1.10 9.23
CA PRO A 501 -2.56 -0.34 8.03
C PRO A 501 -3.29 -1.25 7.03
N THR A 502 -4.56 -1.54 7.30
CA THR A 502 -5.35 -2.49 6.49
C THR A 502 -6.61 -1.88 5.90
N ASN A 503 -7.00 -0.67 6.34
CA ASN A 503 -8.13 0.02 5.75
C ASN A 503 -7.74 0.48 4.34
N ALA A 504 -8.63 0.26 3.39
CA ALA A 504 -8.39 0.63 2.02
C ALA A 504 -8.56 2.14 1.82
N PRO A 505 -7.81 2.77 0.91
CA PRO A 505 -8.11 4.14 0.51
C PRO A 505 -9.44 4.21 -0.22
N TRP A 506 -10.07 5.38 -0.19
CA TRP A 506 -11.23 5.68 -1.03
C TRP A 506 -10.79 6.21 -2.39
N LEU A 507 -11.34 5.67 -3.47
CA LEU A 507 -11.19 6.19 -4.83
C LEU A 507 -12.52 6.82 -5.23
N ILE A 508 -12.53 8.15 -5.40
CA ILE A 508 -13.75 8.92 -5.58
C ILE A 508 -13.70 9.64 -6.91
N ASP A 509 -14.67 9.35 -7.78
CA ASP A 509 -14.91 10.15 -8.97
C ASP A 509 -15.89 11.29 -8.62
N MET A 510 -15.47 12.53 -8.86
CA MET A 510 -16.26 13.72 -8.56
C MET A 510 -16.01 14.82 -9.60
N GLU A 511 -17.05 15.59 -9.94
CA GLU A 511 -16.88 16.73 -10.85
C GLU A 511 -16.34 17.95 -10.07
N LEU A 512 -15.24 18.50 -10.57
CA LEU A 512 -14.65 19.76 -10.11
C LEU A 512 -14.83 20.86 -11.17
N PRO A 513 -14.90 22.14 -10.77
CA PRO A 513 -15.02 23.25 -11.71
C PRO A 513 -13.88 23.25 -12.74
N LYS A 514 -14.19 23.47 -14.02
CA LYS A 514 -13.18 23.68 -15.08
C LYS A 514 -13.09 25.17 -15.38
N ASN A 515 -11.88 25.66 -15.71
CA ASN A 515 -11.78 26.99 -16.30
C ASN A 515 -12.52 26.97 -17.65
N VAL A 516 -13.53 27.83 -17.81
CA VAL A 516 -14.13 28.16 -19.11
C VAL A 516 -13.20 29.09 -19.87
#